data_AF-A0A821Y537-F1
#
_entry.id   AF-A0A821Y537-F1
#
_cell.length_a   1.000
_cell.length_b   1.000
_cell.length_c   1.000
_cell.angle_alpha   90.00
_cell.angle_beta   90.00
_cell.angle_gamma   90.00
#
_symmetry.space_group_name_H-M   'P 1'
#
loop_
_entity.id
_entity.type
_entity.pdbx_description
1 polymer ?
#
loop_
_entity_poly.entity_id
_entity_poly.type
_entity_poly.pdbx_seq_one_letter_code
_entity_poly.pdbx_strand_id
1 'polypeptide(L)' 'GKLSTYRFCDNVWTLVLKDFQVKDNNPGQHNTAVPSTQVPRADKVKIVACDGKSTAQS' A
#
# COMPACT_ATOMS: atom_id res chain seq x y z
N GLY A 1 4.27 5.86 6.47
CA GLY A 1 3.08 5.87 7.34
C GLY A 1 3.37 5.19 8.66
N LYS A 2 2.56 5.44 9.68
CA LYS A 2 2.63 4.85 11.02
C LYS A 2 1.59 3.73 11.14
N LEU A 3 1.99 2.53 11.56
CA LEU A 3 1.04 1.44 11.80
C LEU A 3 0.20 1.72 13.04
N SER A 4 -1.12 1.81 12.86
CA SER A 4 -2.07 2.08 13.94
C SER A 4 -2.65 0.79 14.53
N THR A 5 -2.98 -0.19 13.69
CA THR A 5 -3.45 -1.51 14.11
C THR A 5 -3.25 -2.50 12.97
N TYR A 6 -3.17 -3.79 13.30
CA TYR A 6 -3.12 -4.87 12.35
C TYR A 6 -3.93 -6.07 12.87
N ARG A 7 -4.35 -6.93 11.93
CA ARG A 7 -4.96 -8.23 12.21
C ARG A 7 -4.49 -9.23 11.16
N PHE A 8 -4.24 -10.44 11.60
CA PHE A 8 -4.09 -11.59 10.73
C PHE A 8 -5.14 -12.64 11.12
N CYS A 9 -5.97 -13.04 10.16
CA CYS A 9 -7.05 -14.01 10.34
C CYS A 9 -7.39 -14.60 8.96
N ASP A 10 -7.68 -15.89 8.87
CA ASP A 10 -8.01 -16.61 7.62
C ASP A 10 -7.00 -16.40 6.48
N ASN A 11 -5.70 -16.38 6.79
CA ASN A 11 -4.63 -16.09 5.83
C ASN A 11 -4.72 -14.71 5.15
N VAL A 12 -5.46 -13.78 5.75
CA VAL A 12 -5.60 -12.40 5.29
C VAL A 12 -4.97 -11.45 6.30
N TRP A 13 -4.12 -10.57 5.81
CA TRP A 13 -3.60 -9.43 6.55
C TRP A 13 -4.52 -8.23 6.40
N THR A 14 -4.88 -7.59 7.52
CA THR A 14 -5.51 -6.28 7.55
C THR A 14 -4.60 -5.32 8.30
N LEU A 15 -4.19 -4.22 7.67
CA LEU A 15 -3.37 -3.17 8.27
C LEU A 15 -4.10 -1.84 8.22
N VAL A 16 -3.97 -1.03 9.26
CA VAL A 16 -4.42 0.36 9.27
C VAL A 16 -3.21 1.25 9.51
N LEU A 17 -2.90 2.09 8.54
CA LEU A 17 -1.79 3.05 8.59
C LEU A 17 -2.34 4.46 8.79
N LYS A 18 -1.63 5.31 9.53
CA LYS A 18 -1.84 6.76 9.61
C LYS A 18 -0.68 7.51 8.94
N ASP A 19 -0.90 8.76 8.56
CA ASP A 19 0.13 9.62 7.94
C ASP A 19 0.82 8.92 6.75
N PHE A 20 0.04 8.36 5.83
CA PHE A 20 0.53 7.57 4.71
C PHE A 20 0.88 8.46 3.52
N GLN A 21 1.99 8.16 2.86
CA GLN A 21 2.47 8.81 1.64
C GLN A 21 2.94 7.73 0.68
N VAL A 22 2.48 7.78 -0.57
CA VAL A 22 2.91 6.86 -1.62
C VAL A 22 4.20 7.40 -2.22
N LYS A 23 5.27 6.60 -2.28
CA LYS A 23 6.45 6.96 -3.08
C LYS A 23 6.34 6.29 -4.43
N ASP A 24 6.40 7.07 -5.50
CA ASP A 24 6.58 6.53 -6.83
C ASP A 24 8.09 6.33 -7.07
N ASN A 25 8.49 5.07 -7.25
CA ASN A 25 9.89 4.72 -7.46
C ASN A 25 10.26 4.67 -8.97
N ASN A 26 9.31 4.95 -9.86
CA ASN A 26 9.51 5.08 -11.31
C ASN A 26 8.89 6.38 -11.84
N PRO A 27 9.38 7.56 -11.40
CA PRO A 27 8.80 8.87 -11.74
C PRO A 27 8.85 9.23 -13.24
N GLY A 28 9.47 8.40 -14.09
CA GLY A 28 9.56 8.59 -15.54
C GLY A 28 8.77 7.60 -16.40
N GLN A 29 8.08 6.60 -15.81
CA GLN A 29 7.30 5.62 -16.58
C GLN A 29 5.82 6.01 -16.72
N HIS A 30 5.32 6.89 -15.85
CA HIS A 30 4.09 7.63 -16.11
C HIS A 30 4.50 8.90 -16.88
N ASN A 31 3.92 9.17 -18.06
CA ASN A 31 4.06 10.44 -18.81
C ASN A 31 3.56 11.69 -18.04
N THR A 32 3.38 11.59 -16.73
CA THR A 32 3.08 12.70 -15.83
C THR A 32 4.26 12.83 -14.89
N ALA A 33 5.15 13.78 -15.16
CA ALA A 33 6.06 14.28 -14.14
C ALA A 33 5.19 14.84 -13.00
N VAL A 34 4.91 14.02 -11.97
CA VAL A 34 4.18 14.46 -10.79
C VAL A 34 5.18 15.25 -9.95
N PRO A 35 5.03 16.58 -9.80
CA PRO A 35 5.90 17.36 -8.93
C PRO A 35 5.83 16.81 -7.50
N SER A 36 6.90 16.93 -6.70
CA SER A 36 6.92 16.42 -5.32
C SER A 36 5.77 16.94 -4.44
N THR A 37 5.12 18.03 -4.85
CA THR A 37 3.92 18.62 -4.23
C THR A 37 2.63 17.85 -4.49
N GLN A 38 2.63 16.88 -5.41
CA GLN A 38 1.46 16.07 -5.80
C GLN A 38 1.57 14.60 -5.34
N VAL A 39 2.54 14.27 -4.49
CA VAL A 39 2.64 12.94 -3.90
C VAL A 39 1.33 12.61 -3.16
N PRO A 40 0.59 11.56 -3.55
CA PRO A 40 -0.66 11.21 -2.88
C PRO A 40 -0.42 10.94 -1.39
N ARG A 41 -1.06 11.76 -0.56
CA ARG A 41 -1.04 11.66 0.90
C ARG A 41 -2.42 11.29 1.41
N ALA A 42 -2.47 10.41 2.40
CA ALA A 42 -3.69 10.04 3.09
C ALA A 42 -3.46 10.01 4.60
N ASP A 43 -4.38 10.58 5.35
CA ASP A 43 -4.31 10.60 6.82
C ASP A 43 -4.49 9.21 7.42
N LYS A 44 -5.28 8.36 6.75
CA LYS A 44 -5.54 6.98 7.14
C LYS A 44 -5.74 6.09 5.91
N VAL A 45 -5.09 4.93 5.89
CA VAL A 45 -5.27 3.89 4.86
C VAL A 45 -5.56 2.55 5.53
N LYS A 46 -6.48 1.77 4.95
CA LYS A 46 -6.69 0.36 5.30
C LYS A 46 -6.18 -0.51 4.16
N ILE A 47 -5.26 -1.41 4.45
CA ILE A 47 -4.74 -2.42 3.52
C ILE A 47 -5.34 -3.76 3.91
N VAL A 48 -5.90 -4.48 2.94
CA VAL A 48 -6.34 -5.87 3.11
C VAL A 48 -5.60 -6.69 2.04
N ALA A 49 -4.83 -7.69 2.47
CA ALA A 49 -3.97 -8.49 1.59
C ALA A 49 -4.17 -9.98 1.87
N CYS A 50 -4.52 -10.74 0.83
CA CYS A 50 -4.54 -12.20 0.86
C CYS A 50 -3.13 -12.75 0.61
N ASP A 51 -2.90 -14.05 0.88
CA ASP A 51 -1.67 -14.72 0.46
C ASP A 51 -1.57 -14.69 -1.07
N GLY A 52 -0.48 -14.08 -1.56
CA GLY A 52 -0.18 -13.95 -2.98
C GLY A 52 0.63 -15.12 -3.55
N LYS A 53 0.99 -16.10 -2.73
CA LYS A 53 1.49 -17.38 -3.25
C LYS A 53 0.45 -17.91 -4.21
N SER A 54 0.78 -17.99 -5.50
CA SER A 54 -0.06 -18.70 -6.44
C SER A 54 -0.29 -20.09 -5.84
N THR A 55 -1.53 -20.53 -5.76
CA THR A 55 -1.81 -21.96 -5.85
C THR A 55 -1.36 -22.39 -7.25
N ALA A 56 -0.05 -22.43 -7.49
CA ALA A 56 0.53 -23.29 -8.50
C ALA A 56 0.20 -24.68 -7.96
N GLN A 57 -1.01 -25.10 -8.27
CA GLN A 57 -1.51 -26.42 -7.98
C GLN A 57 -0.64 -27.38 -8.77
N SER A 58 -0.07 -28.33 -8.04
CA SER A 58 0.29 -29.70 -8.46
C SER A 58 1.21 -29.85 -9.66
#